data_AF-A0A7J9XYZ6-F1
#
_entry.id   AF-A0A7J9XYZ6-F1
#
_cell.length_a   1.000
_cell.length_b   1.000
_cell.length_c   1.000
_cell.angle_alpha   90.00
_cell.angle_beta   90.00
_cell.angle_gamma   90.00
#
_symmetry.space_group_name_H-M   'P 1'
#
loop_
_entity.id
_entity.type
_entity.pdbx_description
1 polymer ?
#
loop_
_entity_poly.entity_id
_entity_poly.type
_entity_poly.pdbx_seq_one_letter_code
_entity_poly.pdbx_strand_id
1 'polypeptide(L)'
;MSEPPRVIDVHAHAVLEVSLGAAGAAGPELGASADGTPFYRVGDYVLHGVRYRGSPFMDVDARLAAMDAAGIDVQLLSPNPLTYFNGLDAADAIGYARTHNDAL
;
A
#
# COMPACT_ATOMS: atom_id res chain seq x y z
N MET A 1 -36.53 -4.01 15.50
CA MET A 1 -35.79 -2.97 14.76
C MET A 1 -34.81 -3.69 13.85
N SER A 2 -34.70 -3.31 12.57
CA SER A 2 -33.68 -3.87 11.67
C SER A 2 -32.31 -3.32 12.05
N GLU A 3 -31.26 -4.14 11.92
CA GLU A 3 -29.87 -3.68 12.01
C GLU A 3 -29.61 -2.62 10.92
N PRO A 4 -28.82 -1.56 11.21
CA PRO A 4 -28.44 -0.58 10.19
C PRO A 4 -27.67 -1.25 9.03
N PRO A 5 -27.75 -0.68 7.81
CA PRO A 5 -27.02 -1.23 6.68
C PRO A 5 -25.51 -1.12 6.90
N ARG A 6 -24.76 -2.16 6.53
CA ARG A 6 -23.30 -2.15 6.57
C ARG A 6 -22.73 -1.39 5.38
N VAL A 7 -21.69 -0.61 5.62
CA VAL A 7 -20.88 0.08 4.61
C VAL A 7 -19.68 -0.77 4.26
N ILE A 8 -19.60 -1.19 3.01
CA ILE A 8 -18.49 -1.98 2.46
C ILE A 8 -17.74 -1.11 1.47
N ASP A 9 -16.51 -0.75 1.80
CA ASP A 9 -15.58 -0.12 0.87
C ASP A 9 -14.84 -1.19 0.07
N VAL A 10 -15.05 -1.21 -1.24
CA VAL A 10 -14.49 -2.21 -2.15
C VAL A 10 -13.23 -1.72 -2.87
N HIS A 11 -12.76 -0.50 -2.60
CA HIS A 11 -11.60 0.07 -3.27
C HIS A 11 -10.69 0.81 -2.28
N ALA A 12 -9.72 0.08 -1.72
CA ALA A 12 -8.62 0.66 -0.97
C ALA A 12 -7.29 -0.05 -1.27
N HIS A 13 -6.20 0.62 -0.90
CA HIS A 13 -4.84 0.14 -1.11
C HIS A 13 -4.05 0.07 0.19
N ALA A 14 -3.16 -0.92 0.27
CA ALA A 14 -2.17 -1.06 1.34
C ALA A 14 -0.75 -0.99 0.78
N VAL A 15 0.19 -0.53 1.60
CA VAL A 15 1.62 -0.58 1.34
C VAL A 15 2.25 -1.40 2.47
N LEU A 16 2.93 -2.48 2.13
CA LEU A 16 3.50 -3.39 3.12
C LEU A 16 5.02 -3.18 3.22
N GLU A 17 5.55 -3.12 4.44
CA GLU A 17 7.00 -2.94 4.67
C GLU A 17 7.80 -4.08 4.01
N VAL A 18 7.31 -5.32 4.08
CA VAL A 18 7.94 -6.50 3.44
C VAL A 18 8.00 -6.42 1.91
N SER A 19 7.14 -5.60 1.28
CA SER A 19 7.15 -5.42 -0.17
C SER A 19 8.23 -4.43 -0.63
N LEU A 20 8.81 -3.64 0.28
CA LEU A 20 9.85 -2.67 -0.05
C LEU A 20 11.11 -3.40 -0.50
N GLY A 21 11.61 -3.06 -1.69
CA GLY A 21 12.76 -3.72 -2.31
C GLY A 21 12.53 -5.16 -2.80
N ALA A 22 11.33 -5.73 -2.66
CA ALA A 22 11.06 -7.13 -3.01
C ALA A 22 11.09 -7.43 -4.53
N ALA A 23 11.17 -6.41 -5.39
CA ALA A 23 11.34 -6.54 -6.85
C ALA A 23 12.70 -6.00 -7.34
N GLY A 24 13.74 -6.06 -6.50
CA GLY A 24 15.08 -5.56 -6.82
C GLY A 24 15.05 -4.05 -7.16
N ALA A 25 15.70 -3.66 -8.27
CA ALA A 25 15.78 -2.26 -8.70
C ALA A 25 14.41 -1.65 -9.06
N ALA A 26 13.43 -2.47 -9.45
CA ALA A 26 12.07 -2.03 -9.73
C ALA A 26 11.20 -1.91 -8.46
N GLY A 27 11.67 -2.47 -7.34
CA GLY A 27 10.93 -2.54 -6.09
C GLY A 27 10.59 -1.18 -5.50
N PRO A 28 9.51 -1.10 -4.70
CA PRO A 28 9.15 0.13 -4.03
C PRO A 28 10.14 0.49 -2.92
N GLU A 29 10.35 1.79 -2.72
CA GLU A 29 11.19 2.36 -1.66
C GLU A 29 10.45 3.52 -0.97
N LEU A 30 10.65 3.63 0.35
CA LEU A 30 10.31 4.81 1.14
C LEU A 30 11.57 5.52 1.59
N GLY A 31 11.59 6.85 1.47
CA GLY A 31 12.70 7.65 1.97
C GLY A 31 12.32 9.08 2.26
N ALA A 32 13.33 9.89 2.52
CA ALA A 32 13.22 11.33 2.63
C ALA A 32 14.30 11.97 1.75
N SER A 33 13.91 13.02 1.01
CA SER A 33 14.83 13.89 0.29
C SER A 33 15.77 14.63 1.26
N ALA A 34 16.81 15.27 0.73
CA ALA A 34 17.79 16.01 1.53
C ALA A 34 17.18 17.15 2.38
N ASP A 35 16.03 17.67 1.97
CA ASP A 35 15.24 18.68 2.68
C ASP A 35 14.25 18.09 3.70
N GLY A 36 14.23 16.76 3.86
CA GLY A 36 13.31 16.03 4.75
C GLY A 36 11.95 15.70 4.13
N THR A 37 11.70 16.06 2.87
CA THR A 37 10.43 15.75 2.20
C THR A 37 10.29 14.23 2.02
N PRO A 38 9.25 13.57 2.55
CA PRO A 38 9.06 12.14 2.38
C PRO A 38 8.77 11.81 0.91
N PHE A 39 9.24 10.66 0.45
CA PHE A 39 8.93 10.16 -0.89
C PHE A 39 8.58 8.67 -0.87
N TYR A 40 7.85 8.27 -1.90
CA TYR A 40 7.69 6.87 -2.32
C TYR A 40 8.18 6.72 -3.76
N ARG A 41 9.07 5.77 -3.99
CA ARG A 41 9.69 5.54 -5.29
C ARG A 41 9.42 4.12 -5.77
N VAL A 42 9.13 3.95 -7.05
CA VAL A 42 8.98 2.63 -7.71
C VAL A 42 9.74 2.69 -9.04
N GLY A 43 10.83 1.94 -9.14
CA GLY A 43 11.80 2.11 -10.22
C GLY A 43 12.30 3.56 -10.28
N ASP A 44 12.15 4.21 -11.43
CA ASP A 44 12.55 5.60 -11.65
C ASP A 44 11.45 6.62 -11.32
N TYR A 45 10.23 6.16 -11.01
CA TYR A 45 9.10 7.04 -10.70
C TYR A 45 9.08 7.40 -9.21
N VAL A 46 9.01 8.70 -8.89
CA VAL A 46 9.04 9.21 -7.52
C VAL A 46 7.80 10.06 -7.23
N LEU A 47 7.06 9.68 -6.19
CA LEU A 47 6.02 10.49 -5.56
C LEU A 47 6.61 11.28 -4.39
N HIS A 48 6.72 12.59 -4.54
CA HIS A 48 7.18 13.49 -3.49
C HIS A 48 6.03 13.94 -2.58
N GLY A 49 6.31 14.13 -1.29
CA GLY A 49 5.36 14.60 -0.28
C GLY A 49 4.41 13.51 0.24
N VAL A 50 4.55 12.27 -0.23
CA VAL A 50 3.75 11.13 0.23
C VAL A 50 4.48 10.43 1.37
N ARG A 51 3.83 10.37 2.54
CA ARG A 51 4.33 9.65 3.72
C ARG A 51 3.43 8.46 4.02
N TYR A 52 3.90 7.26 3.68
CA TYR A 52 3.16 6.03 3.95
C TYR A 52 3.35 5.52 5.40
N ARG A 53 4.54 5.65 5.99
CA ARG A 53 4.78 5.25 7.39
C ARG A 53 3.94 6.10 8.35
N GLY A 54 3.28 5.44 9.31
CA GLY A 54 2.37 6.06 10.27
C GLY A 54 1.08 6.60 9.64
N SER A 55 0.74 6.18 8.42
CA SER A 55 -0.53 6.47 7.77
C SER A 55 -1.39 5.20 7.70
N PRO A 56 -2.71 5.30 7.47
CA PRO A 56 -3.59 4.16 7.23
C PRO A 56 -3.11 3.19 6.14
N PHE A 57 -2.24 3.62 5.21
CA PHE A 57 -1.69 2.74 4.18
C PHE A 57 -0.80 1.62 4.73
N MET A 58 -0.09 1.85 5.83
CA MET A 58 0.84 0.88 6.42
C MET A 58 0.49 0.50 7.87
N ASP A 59 -0.19 1.39 8.59
CA ASP A 59 -0.53 1.21 10.00
C ASP A 59 -2.00 0.76 10.13
N VAL A 60 -2.18 -0.46 10.63
CA VAL A 60 -3.49 -1.10 10.79
C VAL A 60 -4.35 -0.37 11.82
N ASP A 61 -3.76 0.08 12.94
CA ASP A 61 -4.50 0.77 13.98
C ASP A 61 -4.96 2.15 13.48
N ALA A 62 -4.08 2.87 12.76
CA ALA A 62 -4.44 4.12 12.10
C ALA A 62 -5.55 3.92 11.04
N ARG A 63 -5.53 2.79 10.32
CA ARG A 63 -6.57 2.44 9.36
C ARG A 63 -7.91 2.17 10.03
N LEU A 64 -7.93 1.33 11.07
CA LEU A 64 -9.16 1.01 11.80
C LEU A 64 -9.79 2.28 12.39
N ALA A 65 -8.98 3.15 13.00
CA ALA A 65 -9.48 4.45 13.50
C ALA A 65 -10.05 5.34 12.38
N ALA A 66 -9.43 5.33 11.19
CA ALA A 66 -9.94 6.07 10.03
C ALA A 66 -11.23 5.44 9.46
N MET A 67 -11.35 4.12 9.44
CA MET A 67 -12.56 3.39 9.05
C MET A 67 -13.71 3.70 10.01
N ASP A 68 -13.46 3.67 11.32
CA ASP A 68 -14.45 4.02 12.35
C ASP A 68 -14.94 5.46 12.17
N ALA A 69 -14.02 6.41 11.97
CA ALA A 69 -14.37 7.81 11.75
C ALA A 69 -15.16 8.04 10.45
N ALA A 70 -14.93 7.19 9.43
CA ALA A 70 -15.63 7.23 8.14
C ALA A 70 -16.94 6.41 8.13
N GLY A 71 -17.21 5.62 9.17
CA GLY A 71 -18.36 4.71 9.23
C GLY A 71 -18.25 3.54 8.23
N ILE A 72 -17.03 3.01 8.00
CA ILE A 72 -16.78 1.87 7.11
C ILE A 72 -16.67 0.60 7.96
N ASP A 73 -17.59 -0.36 7.75
CA ASP A 73 -17.62 -1.62 8.51
C ASP A 73 -16.62 -2.66 7.97
N VAL A 74 -16.42 -2.69 6.65
CA VAL A 74 -15.53 -3.62 5.97
C VAL A 74 -14.83 -2.90 4.83
N GLN A 75 -13.53 -3.12 4.68
CA GLN A 75 -12.74 -2.54 3.60
C GLN A 75 -11.92 -3.63 2.89
N LEU A 76 -12.07 -3.75 1.57
CA LEU A 76 -11.25 -4.61 0.74
C LEU A 76 -9.94 -3.91 0.39
N LEU A 77 -8.82 -4.58 0.63
CA LEU A 77 -7.48 -4.06 0.38
C LEU A 77 -6.84 -4.73 -0.83
N SER A 78 -6.11 -3.94 -1.60
CA SER A 78 -5.32 -4.39 -2.75
C SER A 78 -3.93 -3.73 -2.76
N PRO A 79 -2.95 -4.24 -3.52
CA PRO A 79 -1.66 -3.58 -3.67
C PRO A 79 -1.80 -2.15 -4.25
N ASN A 80 -0.80 -1.31 -3.98
CA ASN A 80 -0.65 -0.02 -4.67
C ASN A 80 -0.52 -0.24 -6.20
N PRO A 81 -1.28 0.46 -7.06
CA PRO A 81 -1.23 0.24 -8.51
C PRO A 81 0.14 0.49 -9.15
N LEU A 82 1.02 1.26 -8.50
CA LEU A 82 2.40 1.44 -8.98
C LEU A 82 3.20 0.13 -8.95
N THR A 83 2.79 -0.87 -8.17
CA THR A 83 3.52 -2.13 -7.97
C THR A 83 2.88 -3.32 -8.67
N TYR A 84 2.01 -3.09 -9.66
CA TYR A 84 1.45 -4.18 -10.47
C TYR A 84 2.48 -4.88 -11.34
N PHE A 85 3.55 -4.17 -11.73
CA PHE A 85 4.74 -4.77 -12.38
C PHE A 85 4.48 -5.66 -13.59
N ASN A 86 3.41 -5.39 -14.35
CA ASN A 86 3.05 -6.16 -15.55
C ASN A 86 4.10 -6.09 -16.69
N GLY A 87 5.11 -5.21 -16.57
CA GLY A 87 6.21 -5.06 -17.53
C GLY A 87 7.58 -5.55 -17.03
N LEU A 88 7.68 -6.12 -15.82
CA LEU A 88 8.93 -6.71 -15.33
C LEU A 88 9.18 -8.10 -15.94
N ASP A 89 10.39 -8.63 -15.75
CA ASP A 89 10.64 -10.05 -15.98
C ASP A 89 9.66 -10.90 -15.14
N ALA A 90 9.21 -12.00 -15.73
CA ALA A 90 8.18 -12.84 -15.12
C ALA A 90 8.61 -13.38 -13.74
N ALA A 91 9.88 -13.72 -13.54
CA ALA A 91 10.36 -14.24 -12.27
C ALA A 91 10.28 -13.17 -11.16
N ASP A 92 10.69 -11.94 -11.48
CA ASP A 92 10.63 -10.81 -10.55
C ASP A 92 9.19 -10.42 -10.22
N ALA A 93 8.31 -10.35 -11.23
CA ALA A 93 6.90 -10.05 -11.05
C ALA A 93 6.19 -11.11 -10.18
N ILE A 94 6.45 -12.40 -10.43
CA ILE A 94 5.90 -13.50 -9.62
C ILE A 94 6.44 -13.45 -8.19
N GLY A 95 7.74 -13.20 -8.03
CA GLY A 95 8.38 -13.08 -6.72
C GLY A 95 7.73 -11.97 -5.89
N TYR A 96 7.59 -10.78 -6.46
CA TYR A 96 6.92 -9.66 -5.80
C TYR A 96 5.47 -9.98 -5.45
N ALA A 97 4.70 -10.49 -6.41
CA ALA A 97 3.29 -10.79 -6.21
C ALA A 97 3.05 -11.80 -5.08
N ARG A 98 3.89 -12.85 -4.98
CA ARG A 98 3.81 -13.82 -3.88
C ARG A 98 4.15 -13.18 -2.54
N THR A 99 5.28 -12.48 -2.44
CA THR A 99 5.68 -11.80 -1.20
C THR A 99 4.62 -10.83 -0.71
N HIS A 100 4.01 -10.06 -1.62
CA HIS A 100 2.94 -9.14 -1.27
C HIS A 100 1.66 -9.86 -0.82
N ASN A 101 1.22 -10.87 -1.59
CA ASN A 101 -0.04 -11.57 -1.31
C ASN A 101 0.02 -12.42 -0.03
N ASP A 102 1.17 -13.01 0.29
CA ASP A 102 1.35 -13.81 1.51
C ASP A 102 1.37 -12.95 2.78
N ALA A 103 1.68 -11.66 2.65
CA ALA A 103 1.82 -10.73 3.76
C ALA A 103 0.60 -9.85 4.01
N LEU A 104 -0.36 -9.82 3.07
CA LEU A 104 -1.61 -9.07 3.19
C LEU A 104 -2.67 -9.91 3.92
#